data_AF-A0A848E6I6-F1
#
_entry.id   AF-A0A848E6I6-F1
#
_cell.length_a   1.000
_cell.length_b   1.000
_cell.length_c   1.000
_cell.angle_alpha   90.00
_cell.angle_beta   90.00
_cell.angle_gamma   90.00
#
_symmetry.space_group_name_H-M   'P 1'
#
loop_
_entity.id
_entity.type
_entity.pdbx_description
1 polymer ?
#
loop_
_entity_poly.entity_id
_entity_poly.type
_entity_poly.pdbx_seq_one_letter_code
_entity_poly.pdbx_strand_id
1 'polypeptide(L)'
;MSTGTIPLPNRKAIQSWPSARLLELAEANVADRDLLEFIQVELKRRDVEVAHAAAQRIADLLTRGAATAAAAPADDDDEDAVAQRDLRIGALKARIEALEQRVRESEMRATAAERTLSMEALPARGSGLLRRVHLADTAPAWLIDAARRAFRLRFHPDRFADPLMKSRAEETFKEAEEVFRQISGGS
;
A
#
# COMPACT_ATOMS: atom_id res chain seq x y z
N MET A 1 8.20 2.02 -23.69
CA MET A 1 8.78 2.83 -22.60
C MET A 1 7.70 2.95 -21.53
N SER A 2 7.83 2.18 -20.46
CA SER A 2 6.83 2.11 -19.39
C SER A 2 6.81 3.43 -18.63
N THR A 3 5.76 4.23 -18.81
CA THR A 3 5.47 5.36 -17.94
C THR A 3 4.99 4.79 -16.61
N GLY A 4 5.93 4.50 -15.73
CA GLY A 4 5.62 4.12 -14.36
C GLY A 4 4.84 5.26 -13.71
N THR A 5 3.55 5.05 -13.49
CA THR A 5 2.73 5.94 -12.67
C THR A 5 3.27 5.87 -11.26
N ILE A 6 4.17 6.80 -10.92
CA ILE A 6 4.63 6.99 -9.55
C ILE A 6 3.38 7.31 -8.73
N PRO A 7 3.05 6.53 -7.69
CA PRO A 7 1.89 6.84 -6.85
C PRO A 7 2.08 8.25 -6.29
N LEU A 8 1.16 9.14 -6.63
CA LEU A 8 1.19 10.52 -6.19
C LEU A 8 1.24 10.56 -4.66
N PRO A 9 2.20 11.27 -4.05
CA PRO A 9 2.25 11.42 -2.60
C PRO A 9 0.95 12.07 -2.10
N ASN A 10 0.50 11.69 -0.90
CA ASN A 10 -0.70 12.26 -0.30
C ASN A 10 -0.61 13.80 -0.28
N ARG A 11 -1.66 14.52 -0.74
CA ARG A 11 -1.68 15.99 -0.82
C ARG A 11 -1.25 16.68 0.49
N LYS A 12 -1.58 16.09 1.65
CA LYS A 12 -1.14 16.60 2.96
C LYS A 12 0.37 16.53 3.17
N ALA A 13 1.01 15.48 2.65
CA ALA A 13 2.46 15.31 2.74
C ALA A 13 3.19 16.32 1.83
N ILE A 14 2.60 16.68 0.69
CA ILE A 14 3.19 17.60 -0.29
C ILE A 14 3.23 19.05 0.25
N GLN A 15 2.27 19.46 1.08
CA GLN A 15 2.20 20.84 1.61
C GLN A 15 3.44 21.28 2.40
N SER A 16 4.08 20.35 3.11
CA SER A 16 5.28 20.64 3.92
C SER A 16 6.58 20.61 3.11
N TRP A 17 6.52 20.27 1.83
CA TRP A 17 7.74 20.09 1.02
C TRP A 17 8.39 21.43 0.64
N PRO A 18 9.72 21.49 0.49
CA PRO A 18 10.40 22.66 -0.03
C PRO A 18 9.91 23.05 -1.42
N SER A 19 9.91 24.36 -1.73
CA SER A 19 9.39 24.88 -3.01
C SER A 19 10.10 24.30 -4.23
N ALA A 20 11.41 24.01 -4.13
CA ALA A 20 12.17 23.33 -5.18
C ALA A 20 11.62 21.93 -5.48
N ARG A 21 11.26 21.17 -4.44
CA ARG A 21 10.74 19.81 -4.59
C ARG A 21 9.33 19.80 -5.17
N LEU A 22 8.53 20.82 -4.86
CA LEU A 22 7.23 21.04 -5.47
C LEU A 22 7.33 21.32 -6.98
N LEU A 23 8.31 22.12 -7.39
CA LEU A 23 8.57 22.40 -8.80
C LEU A 23 9.01 21.13 -9.56
N GLU A 24 9.93 20.35 -9.00
CA GLU A 24 10.35 19.06 -9.60
C GLU A 24 9.17 18.10 -9.78
N LEU A 25 8.27 18.03 -8.79
CA LEU A 25 7.06 17.21 -8.87
C LEU A 25 6.12 17.69 -9.98
N ALA A 26 5.96 19.02 -10.12
CA ALA A 26 5.16 19.63 -11.18
C ALA A 26 5.74 19.35 -12.58
N GLU A 27 7.07 19.47 -12.74
CA GLU A 27 7.75 19.18 -14.01
C GLU A 27 7.71 17.69 -14.38
N ALA A 28 7.68 16.79 -13.40
CA ALA A 28 7.50 15.36 -13.64
C ALA A 28 6.06 15.00 -14.06
N ASN A 29 5.08 15.84 -13.76
CA ASN A 29 3.64 15.57 -13.92
C ASN A 29 2.93 16.69 -14.69
N VAL A 30 3.52 17.17 -15.79
CA VAL A 30 2.99 18.29 -16.59
C VAL A 30 1.56 18.05 -17.12
N ALA A 31 1.15 16.80 -17.27
CA ALA A 31 -0.19 16.43 -17.74
C ALA A 31 -1.26 16.46 -16.64
N ASP A 32 -0.88 16.46 -15.35
CA ASP A 32 -1.82 16.45 -14.22
C ASP A 32 -2.19 17.88 -13.81
N ARG A 33 -3.24 18.42 -14.45
CA ARG A 33 -3.71 19.79 -14.23
C ARG A 33 -4.09 20.06 -12.77
N ASP A 34 -4.81 19.13 -12.14
CA ASP A 34 -5.28 19.29 -10.76
C ASP A 34 -4.11 19.39 -9.78
N LEU A 35 -3.06 18.60 -10.01
CA LEU A 35 -1.83 18.68 -9.23
C LEU A 35 -1.10 20.01 -9.44
N LEU A 36 -0.98 20.47 -10.69
CA LEU A 36 -0.34 21.74 -11.00
C LEU A 36 -1.07 22.93 -10.36
N GLU A 37 -2.41 22.95 -10.41
CA GLU A 37 -3.22 23.98 -9.76
C GLU A 37 -3.05 23.96 -8.24
N PHE A 38 -3.06 22.77 -7.63
CA PHE A 38 -2.81 22.60 -6.20
C PHE A 38 -1.43 23.14 -5.78
N ILE A 39 -0.38 22.75 -6.50
CA ILE A 39 0.99 23.20 -6.20
C ILE A 39 1.11 24.71 -6.40
N GLN A 40 0.47 25.28 -7.42
CA GLN A 40 0.49 26.73 -7.64
C GLN A 40 -0.14 27.50 -6.46
N VAL A 41 -1.27 27.04 -5.93
CA VAL A 41 -1.90 27.66 -4.76
C VAL A 41 -0.99 27.58 -3.55
N GLU A 42 -0.37 26.42 -3.31
CA GLU A 42 0.54 26.23 -2.18
C GLU A 42 1.81 27.09 -2.29
N LEU A 43 2.36 27.27 -3.49
CA LEU A 43 3.52 28.15 -3.69
C LEU A 43 3.17 29.63 -3.53
N LYS A 44 1.98 30.07 -3.97
CA LYS A 44 1.50 31.45 -3.79
C LYS A 44 1.27 31.83 -2.33
N ARG A 45 1.01 30.85 -1.46
CA ARG A 45 0.87 31.07 0.00
C ARG A 45 2.19 31.35 0.69
N ARG A 46 3.33 31.09 0.04
CA ARG A 46 4.66 31.24 0.63
C ARG A 46 5.23 32.60 0.27
N ASP A 47 5.62 33.36 1.28
CA ASP A 47 6.21 34.69 1.14
C ASP A 47 7.73 34.61 0.92
N VAL A 48 8.14 33.93 -0.17
CA VAL A 48 9.54 33.75 -0.53
C VAL A 48 9.69 33.91 -2.03
N GLU A 49 10.68 34.68 -2.49
CA GLU A 49 10.91 34.93 -3.93
C GLU A 49 11.04 33.64 -4.75
N VAL A 50 11.74 32.64 -4.20
CA VAL A 50 11.90 31.32 -4.84
C VAL A 50 10.55 30.63 -5.06
N ALA A 51 9.59 30.82 -4.15
CA ALA A 51 8.25 30.25 -4.29
C ALA A 51 7.43 31.01 -5.35
N HIS A 52 7.55 32.33 -5.44
CA HIS A 52 6.92 33.12 -6.50
C HIS A 52 7.44 32.77 -7.88
N ALA A 53 8.76 32.63 -8.04
CA ALA A 53 9.38 32.21 -9.30
C ALA A 53 8.91 30.80 -9.71
N ALA A 54 8.83 29.87 -8.75
CA ALA A 54 8.30 28.53 -9.00
C ALA A 54 6.79 28.55 -9.37
N ALA A 55 5.98 29.38 -8.69
CA ALA A 55 4.55 29.53 -9.00
C ALA A 55 4.32 30.08 -10.42
N GLN A 56 5.17 31.04 -10.85
CA GLN A 56 5.12 31.58 -12.20
C GLN A 56 5.43 30.51 -13.25
N ARG A 57 6.46 29.70 -13.02
CA ARG A 57 6.81 28.57 -13.90
C ARG A 57 5.67 27.57 -14.05
N ILE A 58 4.95 27.28 -12.96
CA ILE A 58 3.78 26.39 -13.00
C ILE A 58 2.60 27.06 -13.72
N ALA A 59 2.42 28.37 -13.58
CA ALA A 59 1.44 29.11 -14.37
C ALA A 59 1.71 28.95 -15.88
N ASP A 60 2.96 29.07 -16.31
CA ASP A 60 3.34 28.90 -17.72
C ASP A 60 3.11 27.45 -18.21
N LEU A 61 3.28 26.45 -17.34
CA LEU A 61 2.94 25.05 -17.66
C LEU A 61 1.42 24.87 -17.86
N LEU A 62 0.60 25.45 -16.97
CA LEU A 62 -0.86 25.42 -17.07
C LEU A 62 -1.36 26.14 -18.32
N THR A 63 -0.81 27.32 -18.64
CA THR A 63 -1.18 28.09 -19.84
C THR A 63 -0.78 27.35 -21.12
N ARG A 64 0.41 26.73 -21.17
CA ARG A 64 0.82 25.92 -22.33
C ARG A 64 -0.06 24.69 -22.50
N GLY A 65 -0.39 23.99 -21.42
CA GLY A 65 -1.32 22.85 -21.45
C GLY A 65 -2.70 23.24 -21.98
N ALA A 66 -3.21 24.41 -21.57
CA ALA A 66 -4.47 24.96 -22.08
C ALA A 66 -4.37 25.35 -23.56
N ALA A 67 -3.26 25.96 -23.99
CA ALA A 67 -3.04 26.31 -25.39
C ALA A 67 -2.92 25.08 -26.29
N THR A 68 -2.28 23.99 -25.84
CA THR A 68 -2.26 22.72 -26.57
C THR A 68 -3.63 22.03 -26.63
N ALA A 69 -4.47 22.20 -25.61
CA ALA A 69 -5.84 21.69 -25.63
C ALA A 69 -6.76 22.53 -26.54
N ALA A 70 -6.51 23.85 -26.64
CA ALA A 70 -7.27 24.77 -27.49
C ALA A 70 -6.77 24.81 -28.94
N ALA A 71 -5.52 24.42 -29.20
CA ALA A 71 -4.93 24.29 -30.54
C ALA A 71 -5.02 22.86 -31.09
N ALA A 72 -5.61 21.92 -30.33
CA ALA A 72 -6.20 20.75 -30.96
C ALA A 72 -7.26 21.28 -31.94
N PRO A 73 -7.23 20.89 -33.22
CA PRO A 73 -8.27 21.31 -34.15
C PRO A 73 -9.62 21.00 -33.50
N ALA A 74 -10.55 21.96 -33.56
CA ALA A 74 -11.95 21.62 -33.45
C ALA A 74 -12.22 20.72 -34.66
N ASP A 75 -11.97 19.42 -34.49
CA ASP A 75 -12.35 18.40 -35.46
C ASP A 75 -13.86 18.53 -35.56
N ASP A 76 -14.30 19.05 -36.71
CA ASP A 76 -15.64 18.83 -37.23
C ASP A 76 -15.99 17.36 -37.01
N ASP A 77 -17.18 17.10 -36.48
CA ASP A 77 -17.76 15.79 -36.14
C ASP A 77 -17.31 14.61 -37.04
N ASP A 78 -16.16 14.01 -36.75
CA ASP A 78 -15.80 12.69 -37.27
C ASP A 78 -16.54 11.66 -36.41
N GLU A 79 -17.82 11.42 -36.74
CA GLU A 79 -18.64 10.34 -36.15
C GLU A 79 -17.88 9.01 -36.11
N ASP A 80 -17.01 8.77 -37.11
CA ASP A 80 -16.13 7.61 -37.20
C ASP A 80 -15.05 7.57 -36.09
N ALA A 81 -14.52 8.71 -35.66
CA ALA A 81 -13.53 8.77 -34.58
C ALA A 81 -14.17 8.53 -33.21
N VAL A 82 -15.39 9.04 -33.01
CA VAL A 82 -16.20 8.78 -31.80
C VAL A 82 -16.60 7.30 -31.74
N ALA A 83 -17.08 6.73 -32.85
CA ALA A 83 -17.42 5.31 -32.94
C ALA A 83 -16.20 4.40 -32.68
N GLN A 84 -15.03 4.72 -33.23
CA GLN A 84 -13.79 3.99 -32.96
C GLN A 84 -13.36 4.09 -31.49
N ARG A 85 -13.53 5.27 -30.88
CA ARG A 85 -13.25 5.48 -29.45
C ARG A 85 -14.19 4.65 -28.59
N ASP A 86 -15.49 4.61 -28.90
CA ASP A 86 -16.48 3.86 -28.14
C ASP A 86 -16.29 2.34 -28.27
N LEU A 87 -15.95 1.85 -29.47
CA LEU A 87 -15.55 0.45 -29.67
C LEU A 87 -14.32 0.09 -28.84
N ARG A 88 -13.32 0.98 -28.79
CA ARG A 88 -12.11 0.78 -27.98
C ARG A 88 -12.41 0.78 -26.49
N ILE A 89 -13.28 1.68 -26.03
CA ILE A 89 -13.74 1.73 -24.64
C ILE A 89 -14.50 0.44 -24.29
N GLY A 90 -15.37 -0.04 -25.17
CA GLY A 90 -16.08 -1.31 -24.98
C GLY A 90 -15.13 -2.51 -24.85
N ALA A 91 -14.14 -2.60 -25.75
CA ALA A 91 -13.12 -3.66 -25.71
C ALA A 91 -12.27 -3.61 -24.43
N LEU A 92 -11.89 -2.41 -23.97
CA LEU A 92 -11.15 -2.24 -22.73
C LEU A 92 -11.98 -2.61 -21.50
N LYS A 93 -13.25 -2.22 -21.46
CA LYS A 93 -14.19 -2.58 -20.37
C LYS A 93 -14.36 -4.10 -20.28
N ALA A 94 -14.62 -4.77 -21.39
CA ALA A 94 -14.73 -6.24 -21.44
C ALA A 94 -13.45 -6.93 -20.98
N ARG A 95 -12.28 -6.39 -21.32
CA ARG A 95 -10.99 -6.92 -20.87
C ARG A 95 -10.77 -6.73 -19.38
N ILE A 96 -11.16 -5.58 -18.81
CA ILE A 96 -11.09 -5.33 -17.37
C ILE A 96 -12.00 -6.31 -16.64
N GLU A 97 -13.24 -6.48 -17.08
CA GLU A 97 -14.19 -7.40 -16.46
C GLU A 97 -13.67 -8.85 -16.47
N ALA A 98 -13.11 -9.31 -17.58
CA ALA A 98 -12.50 -10.64 -17.68
C ALA A 98 -11.30 -10.81 -16.74
N LEU A 99 -10.49 -9.76 -16.55
CA LEU A 99 -9.36 -9.80 -15.61
C LEU A 99 -9.84 -9.81 -14.15
N GLU A 100 -10.82 -8.99 -13.82
CA GLU A 100 -11.42 -8.97 -12.48
C GLU A 100 -12.03 -10.32 -12.12
N GLN A 101 -12.71 -10.97 -13.06
CA GLN A 101 -13.27 -12.30 -12.84
C GLN A 101 -12.17 -13.35 -12.56
N ARG A 102 -11.08 -13.32 -13.33
CA ARG A 102 -9.93 -14.20 -13.09
C ARG A 102 -9.27 -13.95 -11.73
N VAL A 103 -9.20 -12.69 -11.29
CA VAL A 103 -8.69 -12.33 -9.96
C VAL A 103 -9.60 -12.93 -8.89
N ARG A 104 -10.92 -12.69 -8.96
CA ARG A 104 -11.89 -13.26 -7.99
C ARG A 104 -11.81 -14.78 -7.94
N GLU A 105 -11.71 -15.46 -9.08
CA GLU A 105 -11.54 -16.92 -9.13
C GLU A 105 -10.22 -17.39 -8.48
N SER A 106 -9.15 -16.63 -8.66
CA SER A 106 -7.87 -16.93 -8.03
C SER A 106 -7.91 -16.70 -6.52
N GLU A 107 -8.57 -15.65 -6.06
CA GLU A 107 -8.77 -15.33 -4.65
C GLU A 107 -9.67 -16.37 -3.96
N MET A 108 -10.74 -16.83 -4.61
CA MET A 108 -11.56 -17.93 -4.11
C MET A 108 -10.75 -19.22 -3.99
N ARG A 109 -9.89 -19.53 -4.96
CA ARG A 109 -9.01 -20.71 -4.87
C ARG A 109 -7.96 -20.56 -3.78
N ALA A 110 -7.37 -19.38 -3.62
CA ALA A 110 -6.39 -19.11 -2.56
C ALA A 110 -7.02 -19.23 -1.17
N THR A 111 -8.18 -18.60 -0.96
CA THR A 111 -8.91 -18.69 0.32
C THR A 111 -9.40 -20.11 0.62
N ALA A 112 -9.82 -20.88 -0.39
CA ALA A 112 -10.13 -22.29 -0.22
C ALA A 112 -8.88 -23.10 0.16
N ALA A 113 -7.75 -22.86 -0.52
CA ALA A 113 -6.47 -23.51 -0.21
C ALA A 113 -5.98 -23.18 1.21
N GLU A 114 -6.07 -21.92 1.62
CA GLU A 114 -5.74 -21.46 2.98
C GLU A 114 -6.64 -22.11 4.03
N ARG A 115 -7.94 -22.27 3.76
CA ARG A 115 -8.85 -22.99 4.65
C ARG A 115 -8.49 -24.46 4.75
N THR A 116 -8.17 -25.14 3.64
CA THR A 116 -7.69 -26.53 3.69
C THR A 116 -6.39 -26.64 4.46
N LEU A 117 -5.41 -25.76 4.26
CA LEU A 117 -4.15 -25.76 5.02
C LEU A 117 -4.36 -25.46 6.51
N SER A 118 -5.35 -24.63 6.84
CA SER A 118 -5.72 -24.32 8.23
C SER A 118 -6.47 -25.47 8.90
N MET A 119 -7.21 -26.28 8.13
CA MET A 119 -7.96 -27.45 8.61
C MET A 119 -7.15 -28.75 8.55
N GLU A 120 -6.10 -28.81 7.73
CA GLU A 120 -5.17 -29.93 7.67
C GLU A 120 -4.34 -29.93 8.95
N ALA A 121 -4.80 -30.70 9.93
CA ALA A 121 -4.04 -30.96 11.15
C ALA A 121 -2.69 -31.57 10.76
N LEU A 122 -1.61 -30.78 10.94
CA LEU A 122 -0.25 -31.22 10.68
C LEU A 122 -0.02 -32.61 11.31
N PRO A 123 0.60 -33.58 10.60
CA PRO A 123 0.76 -34.95 11.06
C PRO A 123 1.31 -35.01 12.48
N ALA A 124 0.62 -35.78 13.34
CA ALA A 124 0.84 -35.86 14.78
C ALA A 124 2.09 -36.70 15.14
N ARG A 125 3.27 -36.26 14.73
CA ARG A 125 4.55 -36.83 15.19
C ARG A 125 5.55 -35.72 15.49
N GLY A 126 5.51 -35.21 16.73
CA GLY A 126 6.47 -34.23 17.23
C GLY A 126 5.91 -33.45 18.42
N SER A 127 6.76 -33.20 19.43
CA SER A 127 6.38 -32.66 20.74
C SER A 127 5.53 -31.39 20.65
N GLY A 128 4.29 -31.45 21.13
CA GLY A 128 3.29 -30.37 21.01
C GLY A 128 3.66 -29.02 21.66
N LEU A 129 4.82 -28.89 22.29
CA LEU A 129 5.32 -27.66 22.88
C LEU A 129 5.68 -26.62 21.81
N LEU A 130 6.42 -26.98 20.77
CA LEU A 130 6.78 -26.04 19.69
C LEU A 130 5.54 -25.56 18.92
N ARG A 131 4.52 -26.42 18.78
CA ARG A 131 3.23 -26.05 18.17
C ARG A 131 2.43 -25.03 18.97
N ARG A 132 2.49 -25.05 20.31
CA ARG A 132 1.81 -24.06 21.17
C ARG A 132 2.33 -22.64 20.96
N VAL A 133 3.56 -22.51 20.49
CA VAL A 133 4.19 -21.21 20.14
C VAL A 133 4.32 -21.00 18.63
N HIS A 134 3.57 -21.76 17.82
CA HIS A 134 3.55 -21.69 16.36
C HIS A 134 4.93 -21.87 15.70
N LEU A 135 5.78 -22.72 16.29
CA LEU A 135 7.07 -23.11 15.73
C LEU A 135 7.02 -24.54 15.18
N ALA A 136 7.81 -24.77 14.13
CA ALA A 136 8.05 -26.12 13.60
C ALA A 136 8.98 -26.91 14.54
N ASP A 137 8.85 -28.24 14.55
CA ASP A 137 9.67 -29.12 15.39
C ASP A 137 11.17 -29.09 15.02
N THR A 138 11.50 -28.55 13.84
CA THR A 138 12.88 -28.35 13.34
C THR A 138 13.37 -26.91 13.52
N ALA A 139 12.70 -26.09 14.33
CA ALA A 139 13.06 -24.69 14.50
C ALA A 139 14.47 -24.54 15.11
N PRO A 140 15.38 -23.79 14.47
CA PRO A 140 16.72 -23.54 15.02
C PRO A 140 16.63 -22.63 16.27
N ALA A 141 17.61 -22.75 17.17
CA ALA A 141 17.64 -22.02 18.45
C ALA A 141 17.44 -20.50 18.30
N TRP A 142 18.06 -19.88 17.30
CA TRP A 142 17.91 -18.45 17.04
C TRP A 142 16.46 -18.03 16.71
N LEU A 143 15.68 -18.92 16.10
CA LEU A 143 14.28 -18.70 15.76
C LEU A 143 13.38 -18.81 16.99
N ILE A 144 13.70 -19.73 17.89
CA ILE A 144 13.02 -19.87 19.19
C ILE A 144 13.21 -18.58 20.01
N ASP A 145 14.43 -18.03 20.05
CA ASP A 145 14.72 -16.76 20.72
C ASP A 145 14.05 -15.55 20.06
N ALA A 146 13.97 -15.54 18.73
CA ALA A 146 13.25 -14.50 17.99
C ALA A 146 11.73 -14.55 18.27
N ALA A 147 11.15 -15.75 18.27
CA ALA A 147 9.74 -15.97 18.57
C ALA A 147 9.40 -15.56 20.01
N ARG A 148 10.26 -15.92 20.98
CA ARG A 148 10.10 -15.51 22.38
C ARG A 148 10.11 -13.99 22.52
N ARG A 149 11.03 -13.28 21.85
CA ARG A 149 11.06 -11.80 21.84
C ARG A 149 9.80 -11.20 21.22
N ALA A 150 9.33 -11.75 20.11
CA ALA A 150 8.10 -11.29 19.45
C ALA A 150 6.86 -11.50 20.34
N PHE A 151 6.77 -12.63 21.03
CA PHE A 151 5.70 -12.90 22.01
C PHE A 151 5.70 -11.89 23.15
N ARG A 152 6.88 -11.56 23.70
CA ARG A 152 6.99 -10.55 24.76
C ARG A 152 6.52 -9.17 24.33
N LEU A 153 6.83 -8.76 23.10
CA LEU A 153 6.37 -7.48 22.56
C LEU A 153 4.86 -7.46 22.26
N ARG A 154 4.28 -8.59 21.89
CA ARG A 154 2.87 -8.69 21.51
C ARG A 154 1.94 -8.80 22.72
N PHE A 155 2.35 -9.56 23.73
CA PHE A 155 1.53 -9.87 24.91
C PHE A 155 2.03 -9.20 26.19
N HIS A 156 2.83 -8.12 26.08
CA HIS A 156 3.28 -7.38 27.26
C HIS A 156 2.07 -6.79 28.02
N PRO A 157 1.96 -6.97 29.34
CA PRO A 157 0.81 -6.51 30.13
C PRO A 157 0.62 -4.98 30.08
N ASP A 158 1.67 -4.21 29.78
CA ASP A 158 1.58 -2.75 29.61
C ASP A 158 0.94 -2.31 28.29
N ARG A 159 0.71 -3.22 27.33
CA ARG A 159 0.04 -2.88 26.06
C ARG A 159 -1.48 -2.93 26.15
N PHE A 160 -2.03 -3.49 27.23
CA PHE A 160 -3.47 -3.67 27.39
C PHE A 160 -3.99 -2.70 28.46
N ALA A 161 -4.77 -1.71 28.03
CA ALA A 161 -5.47 -0.78 28.91
C ALA A 161 -6.71 -1.41 29.58
N ASP A 162 -7.30 -2.43 28.95
CA ASP A 162 -8.46 -3.15 29.46
C ASP A 162 -8.03 -4.25 30.47
N PRO A 163 -8.53 -4.22 31.72
CA PRO A 163 -8.22 -5.23 32.74
C PRO A 163 -8.53 -6.68 32.34
N LEU A 164 -9.59 -6.92 31.56
CA LEU A 164 -9.97 -8.28 31.13
C LEU A 164 -9.01 -8.81 30.06
N MET A 165 -8.61 -7.95 29.13
CA MET A 165 -7.63 -8.29 28.11
C MET A 165 -6.23 -8.44 28.71
N LYS A 166 -5.90 -7.64 29.73
CA LYS A 166 -4.64 -7.73 30.47
C LYS A 166 -4.50 -9.08 31.19
N SER A 167 -5.56 -9.54 31.86
CA SER A 167 -5.59 -10.84 32.54
C SER A 167 -5.41 -12.01 31.55
N ARG A 168 -6.16 -12.00 30.44
CA ARG A 168 -6.02 -13.03 29.39
C ARG A 168 -4.65 -13.01 28.72
N ALA A 169 -4.10 -11.82 28.46
CA ALA A 169 -2.77 -11.68 27.89
C ALA A 169 -1.68 -12.17 28.85
N GLU A 170 -1.84 -11.92 30.15
CA GLU A 170 -0.90 -12.39 31.18
C GLU A 170 -0.91 -13.92 31.32
N GLU A 171 -2.08 -14.55 31.31
CA GLU A 171 -2.22 -16.01 31.32
C GLU A 171 -1.56 -16.64 30.09
N THR A 172 -1.86 -16.10 28.90
CA THR A 172 -1.27 -16.53 27.62
C THR A 172 0.25 -16.33 27.61
N PHE A 173 0.73 -15.21 28.17
CA PHE A 173 2.15 -14.89 28.27
C PHE A 173 2.89 -15.88 29.18
N LYS A 174 2.32 -16.21 30.34
CA LYS A 174 2.91 -17.18 31.28
C LYS A 174 2.97 -18.58 30.67
N GLU A 175 1.91 -19.01 30.00
CA GLU A 175 1.89 -20.32 29.32
C GLU A 175 2.94 -20.37 28.20
N ALA A 176 3.03 -19.33 27.37
CA ALA A 176 4.02 -19.27 26.29
C ALA A 176 5.47 -19.24 26.82
N GLU A 177 5.76 -18.46 27.86
CA GLU A 177 7.10 -18.43 28.48
C GLU A 177 7.49 -19.76 29.12
N GLU A 178 6.54 -20.47 29.73
CA GLU A 178 6.78 -21.82 30.26
C GLU A 178 7.09 -22.82 29.14
N VAL A 179 6.37 -22.75 28.02
CA VAL A 179 6.65 -23.56 26.83
C VAL A 179 8.04 -23.25 26.27
N PHE A 180 8.43 -21.97 26.14
CA PHE A 180 9.78 -21.60 25.71
C PHE A 180 10.86 -22.08 26.69
N ARG A 181 10.58 -22.08 28.01
CA ARG A 181 11.49 -22.63 29.03
C ARG A 181 11.66 -24.15 28.87
N GLN A 182 10.58 -24.88 28.61
CA GLN A 182 10.64 -26.33 28.40
C GLN A 182 11.40 -26.70 27.12
N ILE A 183 11.25 -25.90 26.05
CA ILE A 183 12.00 -26.08 24.79
C ILE A 183 13.50 -25.81 25.00
N SER A 184 13.85 -24.78 25.76
CA SER A 184 15.25 -24.37 25.98
C SER A 184 15.97 -25.14 27.09
N GLY A 185 15.25 -25.72 28.04
CA GLY A 185 15.79 -26.52 29.15
C GLY A 185 15.81 -28.03 28.91
N GLY A 186 15.33 -28.49 27.75
CA GLY A 186 15.31 -29.90 27.36
C GLY A 186 16.45 -30.34 26.43
N SER A 187 17.53 -29.55 26.34
CA SER A 187 18.72 -29.89 25.55
C SER A 187 19.75 -30.69 26.36
#